data_AF-B3CHE7-F1
#
_entry.id   AF-B3CHE7-F1
#
_cell.length_a   1.000
_cell.length_b   1.000
_cell.length_c   1.000
_cell.angle_alpha   90.00
_cell.angle_beta   90.00
_cell.angle_gamma   90.00
#
_symmetry.space_group_name_H-M   'P 1'
#
loop_
_entity.id
_entity.type
_entity.pdbx_description
1 polymer ?
#
loop_
_entity_poly.entity_id
_entity_poly.type
_entity_poly.pdbx_seq_one_letter_code
_entity_poly.pdbx_strand_id
1 'polypeptide(L)'
;MVIQITVEDGGDHNHHQIDHNVFGYRKPFGGNGAEIIRVGNSWSSQLPSYSIIEENIFYHCDGENEIISVKSGFNIVRRNLFYESRGGLVCRHGHNNIIDSNVIIGNHLPATLGIRIINQGHTVSNNYVESVTGKGSGAAFILRMGVYERPNTSEDYEDEKLKSYHRAADIDIAFNTFVDCTELNFGDGRGDKEPRNVRFAHNRIYSPNTVPNIKISNPTIFPGITFINNFCQFKNNESPNIKGFQFTTFNIEQIKAQRHQAVSPMDCGTSWHNVELSEMKTLTELMN
;
A
#
# COMPACT_ATOMS: atom_id res chain seq x y z
N MET A 1 7.14 2.41 19.41
CA MET A 1 8.28 3.15 18.83
C MET A 1 7.94 3.51 17.40
N VAL A 2 8.29 4.71 16.93
CA VAL A 2 8.21 5.08 15.50
C VAL A 2 9.64 5.04 14.96
N ILE A 3 9.90 4.31 13.89
CA ILE A 3 11.16 4.44 13.15
C ILE A 3 11.02 5.62 12.19
N GLN A 4 11.81 6.66 12.41
CA GLN A 4 11.90 7.82 11.53
C GLN A 4 13.22 7.78 10.76
N ILE A 5 13.14 7.69 9.43
CA ILE A 5 14.27 8.02 8.56
C ILE A 5 14.20 9.51 8.26
N THR A 6 15.20 10.27 8.69
CA THR A 6 15.31 11.71 8.41
C THR A 6 16.01 11.88 7.07
N VAL A 7 15.39 12.62 6.15
CA VAL A 7 15.93 12.94 4.81
C VAL A 7 16.26 14.43 4.81
N GLU A 8 17.49 14.78 4.45
CA GLU A 8 18.01 16.15 4.46
C GLU A 8 18.57 16.53 3.09
N ASP A 9 18.57 17.83 2.79
CA ASP A 9 19.14 18.37 1.56
C ASP A 9 20.67 18.53 1.70
N GLY A 10 21.42 18.21 0.65
CA GLY A 10 22.88 18.42 0.61
C GLY A 10 23.77 17.34 1.27
N GLY A 11 23.23 16.17 1.63
CA GLY A 11 24.00 15.00 2.09
C GLY A 11 24.01 13.83 1.10
N ASP A 12 24.85 12.82 1.35
CA ASP A 12 24.67 11.50 0.72
C ASP A 12 23.27 10.99 1.11
N HIS A 13 22.43 10.72 0.12
CA HIS A 13 21.07 10.21 0.34
C HIS A 13 21.09 9.00 1.31
N ASN A 14 20.03 8.77 2.08
CA ASN A 14 20.08 7.85 3.23
C ASN A 14 20.55 6.43 2.90
N HIS A 15 20.01 5.82 1.83
CA HIS A 15 20.28 4.43 1.45
C HIS A 15 20.14 3.44 2.62
N HIS A 16 19.27 3.74 3.60
CA HIS A 16 19.07 2.86 4.76
C HIS A 16 18.35 1.59 4.34
N GLN A 17 18.69 0.49 5.00
CA GLN A 17 17.99 -0.78 4.87
C GLN A 17 17.33 -1.11 6.21
N ILE A 18 16.04 -1.43 6.15
CA ILE A 18 15.26 -1.99 7.27
C ILE A 18 14.76 -3.34 6.80
N ASP A 19 15.39 -4.41 7.27
CA ASP A 19 15.09 -5.77 6.83
C ASP A 19 15.05 -6.81 7.94
N HIS A 20 14.27 -7.87 7.70
CA HIS A 20 14.13 -9.02 8.59
C HIS A 20 13.69 -8.69 10.02
N ASN A 21 12.95 -7.59 10.21
CA ASN A 21 12.45 -7.18 11.52
C ASN A 21 11.04 -7.71 11.80
N VAL A 22 10.74 -7.94 13.08
CA VAL A 22 9.38 -8.17 13.58
C VAL A 22 8.89 -6.92 14.30
N PHE A 23 7.95 -6.21 13.67
CA PHE A 23 7.20 -5.12 14.28
C PHE A 23 5.95 -5.68 14.94
N GLY A 24 6.04 -5.94 16.25
CA GLY A 24 4.95 -6.51 17.05
C GLY A 24 3.85 -5.52 17.44
N TYR A 25 2.98 -5.97 18.34
CA TYR A 25 1.71 -5.30 18.66
C TYR A 25 1.88 -3.82 19.03
N ARG A 26 1.17 -2.96 18.31
CA ARG A 26 1.03 -1.54 18.66
C ARG A 26 -0.44 -1.19 18.81
N LYS A 27 -0.87 -0.89 20.03
CA LYS A 27 -2.26 -0.52 20.34
C LYS A 27 -2.72 0.73 19.58
N PRO A 28 -4.02 0.84 19.26
CA PRO A 28 -4.61 2.06 18.72
C PRO A 28 -4.27 3.28 19.56
N PHE A 29 -3.70 4.30 18.90
CA PHE A 29 -3.32 5.55 19.55
C PHE A 29 -4.50 6.53 19.66
N GLY A 30 -5.48 6.42 18.76
CA GLY A 30 -6.66 7.31 18.73
C GLY A 30 -6.43 8.63 17.99
N GLY A 31 -5.28 8.78 17.32
CA GLY A 31 -4.91 9.97 16.56
C GLY A 31 -3.72 9.73 15.63
N ASN A 32 -3.25 10.80 15.00
CA ASN A 32 -2.10 10.80 14.09
C ASN A 32 -0.77 10.72 14.87
N GLY A 33 0.30 10.23 14.23
CA GLY A 33 1.65 10.20 14.77
C GLY A 33 2.03 8.88 15.45
N ALA A 34 1.35 7.81 15.06
CA ALA A 34 1.60 6.47 15.57
C ALA A 34 2.03 5.48 14.48
N GLU A 35 2.61 5.98 13.38
CA GLU A 35 3.16 5.17 12.30
C GLU A 35 4.22 4.19 12.83
N ILE A 36 4.37 3.00 12.23
CA ILE A 36 5.50 2.11 12.59
C ILE A 36 6.79 2.63 11.97
N ILE A 37 6.74 2.93 10.67
CA ILE A 37 7.86 3.49 9.92
C ILE A 37 7.42 4.74 9.18
N ARG A 38 8.25 5.79 9.24
CA ARG A 38 8.11 6.99 8.44
C ARG A 38 9.41 7.31 7.73
N VAL A 39 9.37 7.44 6.39
CA VAL A 39 10.56 7.72 5.58
C VAL A 39 10.50 9.13 5.01
N GLY A 40 11.22 10.06 5.66
CA GLY A 40 11.12 11.49 5.39
C GLY A 40 9.94 12.15 6.12
N ASN A 41 9.61 13.36 5.69
CA ASN A 41 8.48 14.15 6.18
C ASN A 41 7.96 15.05 5.04
N SER A 42 6.95 15.89 5.29
CA SER A 42 6.42 16.78 4.23
C SER A 42 7.49 17.68 3.62
N TRP A 43 8.38 18.24 4.46
CA TRP A 43 9.42 19.19 4.08
C TRP A 43 10.52 18.57 3.21
N SER A 44 10.90 17.33 3.51
CA SER A 44 11.89 16.58 2.74
C SER A 44 11.29 15.67 1.67
N SER A 45 9.98 15.76 1.43
CA SER A 45 9.27 14.82 0.56
C SER A 45 9.70 14.86 -0.90
N GLN A 46 10.23 15.99 -1.35
CA GLN A 46 10.70 16.17 -2.72
C GLN A 46 12.11 15.61 -2.94
N LEU A 47 12.80 15.22 -1.87
CA LEU A 47 14.15 14.66 -1.91
C LEU A 47 14.10 13.13 -2.05
N PRO A 48 15.08 12.53 -2.76
CA PRO A 48 15.24 11.09 -2.77
C PRO A 48 15.83 10.60 -1.44
N SER A 49 15.35 9.46 -0.95
CA SER A 49 15.92 8.78 0.21
C SER A 49 16.62 7.48 -0.17
N TYR A 50 16.15 6.81 -1.23
CA TYR A 50 16.65 5.49 -1.67
C TYR A 50 16.65 4.43 -0.56
N SER A 51 15.79 4.60 0.46
CA SER A 51 15.70 3.63 1.54
C SER A 51 14.99 2.36 1.06
N ILE A 52 15.42 1.23 1.59
CA ILE A 52 14.87 -0.09 1.32
C ILE A 52 14.21 -0.61 2.59
N ILE A 53 12.91 -0.89 2.52
CA ILE A 53 12.15 -1.55 3.58
C ILE A 53 11.72 -2.90 3.02
N GLU A 54 12.40 -3.96 3.41
CA GLU A 54 12.16 -5.27 2.82
C GLU A 54 12.10 -6.41 3.81
N GLU A 55 11.31 -7.44 3.50
CA GLU A 55 11.32 -8.67 4.28
C GLU A 55 11.07 -8.46 5.78
N ASN A 56 10.21 -7.51 6.14
CA ASN A 56 9.78 -7.28 7.52
C ASN A 56 8.37 -7.82 7.76
N ILE A 57 8.05 -8.05 9.04
CA ILE A 57 6.72 -8.45 9.50
C ILE A 57 6.11 -7.34 10.33
N PHE A 58 4.89 -6.94 9.99
CA PHE A 58 4.05 -6.02 10.76
C PHE A 58 2.90 -6.85 11.34
N TYR A 59 3.01 -7.19 12.61
CA TYR A 59 2.10 -8.09 13.33
C TYR A 59 1.27 -7.30 14.35
N HIS A 60 -0.03 -7.14 14.07
CA HIS A 60 -0.95 -6.31 14.85
C HIS A 60 -0.47 -4.86 15.08
N CYS A 61 0.02 -4.23 14.01
CA CYS A 61 0.41 -2.83 14.02
C CYS A 61 -0.82 -1.92 13.90
N ASP A 62 -1.48 -1.62 15.02
CA ASP A 62 -2.79 -0.94 15.07
C ASP A 62 -2.71 0.53 15.49
N GLY A 63 -1.51 1.11 15.53
CA GLY A 63 -1.28 2.46 16.05
C GLY A 63 -2.19 3.52 15.41
N GLU A 64 -2.23 3.53 14.08
CA GLU A 64 -2.99 4.47 13.25
C GLU A 64 -3.10 3.95 11.79
N ASN A 65 -3.63 4.76 10.87
CA ASN A 65 -3.98 4.32 9.52
C ASN A 65 -2.79 4.17 8.54
N GLU A 66 -1.60 4.62 8.91
CA GLU A 66 -0.35 4.49 8.16
C GLU A 66 0.64 3.60 8.94
N ILE A 67 0.75 2.32 8.60
CA ILE A 67 1.76 1.41 9.18
C ILE A 67 3.14 1.85 8.69
N ILE A 68 3.27 1.96 7.37
CA ILE A 68 4.40 2.61 6.71
C ILE A 68 3.88 3.86 6.02
N SER A 69 4.40 5.02 6.41
CA SER A 69 4.16 6.28 5.71
C SER A 69 5.41 6.72 4.97
N VAL A 70 5.44 6.47 3.66
CA VAL A 70 6.52 6.92 2.77
C VAL A 70 6.30 8.39 2.46
N LYS A 71 7.24 9.24 2.89
CA LYS A 71 7.19 10.70 2.75
C LYS A 71 8.48 11.25 2.11
N SER A 72 9.01 10.53 1.13
CA SER A 72 10.21 10.87 0.34
C SER A 72 10.22 10.07 -0.96
N GLY A 73 11.16 10.35 -1.86
CA GLY A 73 11.24 9.71 -3.17
C GLY A 73 12.19 8.52 -3.27
N PHE A 74 11.99 7.72 -4.32
CA PHE A 74 12.86 6.62 -4.76
C PHE A 74 13.10 5.50 -3.73
N ASN A 75 12.17 5.32 -2.80
CA ASN A 75 12.22 4.22 -1.84
C ASN A 75 11.74 2.91 -2.46
N ILE A 76 12.22 1.80 -1.92
CA ILE A 76 11.75 0.46 -2.24
C ILE A 76 11.08 -0.12 -1.00
N VAL A 77 9.83 -0.55 -1.13
CA VAL A 77 9.12 -1.29 -0.08
C VAL A 77 8.69 -2.63 -0.67
N ARG A 78 9.36 -3.72 -0.27
CA ARG A 78 9.16 -5.02 -0.92
C ARG A 78 9.12 -6.24 -0.01
N ARG A 79 8.35 -7.26 -0.39
CA ARG A 79 8.30 -8.58 0.28
C ARG A 79 8.02 -8.52 1.80
N ASN A 80 7.40 -7.43 2.28
CA ASN A 80 6.98 -7.31 3.67
C ASN A 80 5.64 -8.05 3.88
N LEU A 81 5.44 -8.58 5.08
CA LEU A 81 4.19 -9.17 5.53
C LEU A 81 3.48 -8.21 6.50
N PHE A 82 2.25 -7.83 6.20
CA PHE A 82 1.35 -7.12 7.11
C PHE A 82 0.26 -8.10 7.53
N TYR A 83 0.30 -8.56 8.77
CA TYR A 83 -0.62 -9.55 9.29
C TYR A 83 -1.48 -8.95 10.40
N GLU A 84 -2.79 -9.00 10.20
CA GLU A 84 -3.81 -8.56 11.17
C GLU A 84 -3.56 -7.16 11.75
N SER A 85 -3.02 -6.26 10.93
CA SER A 85 -2.62 -4.91 11.32
C SER A 85 -3.63 -3.86 10.86
N ARG A 86 -4.06 -3.00 11.79
CA ARG A 86 -5.08 -1.96 11.54
C ARG A 86 -4.47 -0.67 11.02
N GLY A 87 -3.98 -0.73 9.79
CA GLY A 87 -3.44 0.38 9.03
C GLY A 87 -2.99 -0.12 7.65
N GLY A 88 -2.34 0.74 6.85
CA GLY A 88 -1.89 0.36 5.52
C GLY A 88 -0.49 0.86 5.15
N LEU A 89 -0.04 0.47 3.96
CA LEU A 89 1.16 1.01 3.32
C LEU A 89 0.77 2.23 2.50
N VAL A 90 1.42 3.38 2.75
CA VAL A 90 1.00 4.66 2.18
C VAL A 90 2.17 5.36 1.50
N CYS A 91 2.06 5.55 0.19
CA CYS A 91 2.86 6.54 -0.55
C CYS A 91 2.29 7.93 -0.27
N ARG A 92 2.58 8.47 0.92
CA ARG A 92 1.91 9.66 1.46
C ARG A 92 2.44 10.95 0.85
N HIS A 93 3.76 11.06 0.72
CA HIS A 93 4.45 12.12 -0.01
C HIS A 93 5.65 11.54 -0.78
N GLY A 94 6.24 12.35 -1.68
CA GLY A 94 7.38 11.95 -2.48
C GLY A 94 7.02 11.09 -3.69
N HIS A 95 8.02 10.78 -4.51
CA HIS A 95 7.83 10.35 -5.90
C HIS A 95 8.70 9.14 -6.26
N ASN A 96 8.34 8.40 -7.30
CA ASN A 96 9.17 7.32 -7.86
C ASN A 96 9.46 6.17 -6.89
N ASN A 97 8.59 5.93 -5.91
CA ASN A 97 8.70 4.77 -5.01
C ASN A 97 8.28 3.46 -5.70
N ILE A 98 8.94 2.36 -5.36
CA ILE A 98 8.65 1.00 -5.82
C ILE A 98 7.99 0.22 -4.68
N ILE A 99 6.77 -0.23 -4.89
CA ILE A 99 5.98 -1.03 -3.94
C ILE A 99 5.75 -2.40 -4.55
N ASP A 100 6.56 -3.39 -4.18
CA ASP A 100 6.61 -4.67 -4.89
C ASP A 100 6.47 -5.90 -3.99
N SER A 101 5.62 -6.85 -4.39
CA SER A 101 5.54 -8.17 -3.77
C SER A 101 5.24 -8.17 -2.25
N ASN A 102 4.65 -7.09 -1.71
CA ASN A 102 4.20 -7.08 -0.31
C ASN A 102 2.93 -7.92 -0.16
N VAL A 103 2.74 -8.48 1.03
CA VAL A 103 1.58 -9.31 1.38
C VAL A 103 0.86 -8.69 2.55
N ILE A 104 -0.43 -8.43 2.40
CA ILE A 104 -1.30 -7.84 3.44
C ILE A 104 -2.45 -8.79 3.70
N ILE A 105 -2.54 -9.31 4.93
CA ILE A 105 -3.58 -10.25 5.37
C ILE A 105 -4.37 -9.63 6.50
N GLY A 106 -5.61 -9.26 6.21
CA GLY A 106 -6.50 -8.60 7.16
C GLY A 106 -7.36 -9.55 8.01
N ASN A 107 -7.56 -10.81 7.58
CA ASN A 107 -8.42 -11.80 8.23
C ASN A 107 -9.80 -11.25 8.67
N HIS A 108 -10.36 -10.37 7.86
CA HIS A 108 -11.64 -9.70 8.11
C HIS A 108 -11.68 -8.88 9.42
N LEU A 109 -10.53 -8.52 9.99
CA LEU A 109 -10.47 -7.66 11.16
C LEU A 109 -10.84 -6.21 10.80
N PRO A 110 -11.55 -5.48 11.69
CA PRO A 110 -11.95 -4.11 11.45
C PRO A 110 -10.78 -3.16 11.25
N ALA A 111 -10.90 -2.25 10.28
CA ALA A 111 -9.90 -1.22 10.00
C ALA A 111 -8.52 -1.74 9.60
N THR A 112 -8.44 -3.00 9.14
CA THR A 112 -7.34 -3.43 8.28
C THR A 112 -7.47 -2.69 6.95
N LEU A 113 -6.34 -2.19 6.43
CA LEU A 113 -6.27 -1.39 5.20
C LEU A 113 -5.21 -1.99 4.27
N GLY A 114 -5.17 -1.56 3.01
CA GLY A 114 -4.17 -2.04 2.05
C GLY A 114 -3.18 -0.96 1.62
N ILE A 115 -3.09 -0.73 0.32
CA ILE A 115 -2.10 0.18 -0.28
C ILE A 115 -2.77 1.49 -0.71
N ARG A 116 -2.20 2.62 -0.31
CA ARG A 116 -2.70 3.95 -0.68
C ARG A 116 -1.66 4.74 -1.45
N ILE A 117 -2.03 5.14 -2.66
CA ILE A 117 -1.19 5.85 -3.61
C ILE A 117 -1.65 7.29 -3.77
N ILE A 118 -0.72 8.20 -3.53
CA ILE A 118 -0.76 9.63 -3.80
C ILE A 118 0.56 9.95 -4.52
N ASN A 119 0.67 11.10 -5.18
CA ASN A 119 1.90 11.53 -5.85
C ASN A 119 2.26 10.64 -7.06
N GLN A 120 3.42 10.88 -7.68
CA GLN A 120 3.71 10.42 -9.04
C GLN A 120 4.93 9.50 -9.18
N GLY A 121 4.99 8.80 -10.32
CA GLY A 121 6.13 7.98 -10.75
C GLY A 121 6.21 6.59 -10.11
N HIS A 122 5.21 6.20 -9.32
CA HIS A 122 5.26 4.95 -8.56
C HIS A 122 5.14 3.72 -9.46
N THR A 123 5.85 2.65 -9.09
CA THR A 123 5.59 1.30 -9.59
C THR A 123 5.01 0.47 -8.45
N VAL A 124 3.82 -0.08 -8.66
CA VAL A 124 3.07 -0.86 -7.66
C VAL A 124 2.76 -2.22 -8.26
N SER A 125 3.60 -3.21 -7.96
CA SER A 125 3.57 -4.49 -8.66
C SER A 125 3.53 -5.70 -7.74
N ASN A 126 2.90 -6.78 -8.21
CA ASN A 126 2.93 -8.10 -7.58
C ASN A 126 2.43 -8.15 -6.12
N ASN A 127 1.82 -7.10 -5.58
CA ASN A 127 1.37 -7.11 -4.18
C ASN A 127 0.13 -8.01 -4.04
N TYR A 128 0.00 -8.65 -2.89
CA TYR A 128 -1.13 -9.51 -2.53
C TYR A 128 -1.85 -8.93 -1.31
N VAL A 129 -3.15 -8.68 -1.43
CA VAL A 129 -3.97 -8.12 -0.36
C VAL A 129 -5.19 -9.02 -0.15
N GLU A 130 -5.36 -9.55 1.06
CA GLU A 130 -6.39 -10.52 1.41
C GLU A 130 -7.22 -10.08 2.61
N SER A 131 -8.54 -10.23 2.50
CA SER A 131 -9.49 -10.13 3.62
C SER A 131 -9.42 -8.81 4.40
N VAL A 132 -9.07 -7.72 3.70
CA VAL A 132 -9.01 -6.36 4.23
C VAL A 132 -10.42 -5.75 4.27
N THR A 133 -10.81 -5.17 5.41
CA THR A 133 -12.20 -4.70 5.62
C THR A 133 -12.44 -3.22 5.38
N GLY A 134 -11.38 -2.41 5.32
CA GLY A 134 -11.48 -0.97 5.18
C GLY A 134 -12.18 -0.51 3.89
N LYS A 135 -12.70 0.73 3.94
CA LYS A 135 -13.45 1.42 2.87
C LYS A 135 -13.02 2.88 2.78
N GLY A 136 -13.37 3.57 1.69
CA GLY A 136 -13.05 5.00 1.51
C GLY A 136 -11.54 5.24 1.50
N SER A 137 -11.09 6.24 2.26
CA SER A 137 -9.66 6.51 2.48
C SER A 137 -8.91 5.43 3.30
N GLY A 138 -9.56 4.30 3.58
CA GLY A 138 -8.99 3.11 4.20
C GLY A 138 -9.20 1.82 3.40
N ALA A 139 -9.58 1.88 2.13
CA ALA A 139 -9.81 0.71 1.29
C ALA A 139 -8.58 -0.19 1.10
N ALA A 140 -8.77 -1.39 0.54
CA ALA A 140 -7.69 -2.33 0.24
C ALA A 140 -6.74 -1.82 -0.85
N PHE A 141 -7.23 -0.94 -1.72
CA PHE A 141 -6.41 -0.12 -2.60
C PHE A 141 -7.04 1.26 -2.73
N ILE A 142 -6.19 2.29 -2.77
CA ILE A 142 -6.63 3.67 -2.98
C ILE A 142 -5.72 4.34 -4.01
N LEU A 143 -6.33 4.90 -5.06
CA LEU A 143 -5.70 5.91 -5.90
C LEU A 143 -6.41 7.25 -5.68
N ARG A 144 -5.71 8.20 -5.07
CA ARG A 144 -6.30 9.44 -4.56
C ARG A 144 -6.26 10.58 -5.60
N MET A 145 -7.24 11.49 -5.51
CA MET A 145 -7.20 12.82 -6.14
C MET A 145 -6.09 13.68 -5.52
N GLY A 146 -5.49 14.56 -6.33
CA GLY A 146 -4.59 15.61 -5.86
C GLY A 146 -5.31 16.94 -5.64
N VAL A 147 -4.72 17.77 -4.78
CA VAL A 147 -5.09 19.18 -4.56
C VAL A 147 -4.13 20.10 -5.31
N TYR A 148 -2.85 19.73 -5.35
CA TYR A 148 -1.80 20.50 -6.01
C TYR A 148 -1.06 19.66 -7.05
N GLU A 149 -0.41 20.32 -8.00
CA GLU A 149 0.64 19.67 -8.80
C GLU A 149 1.89 19.47 -7.94
N ARG A 150 2.81 18.61 -8.39
CA ARG A 150 4.13 18.54 -7.76
C ARG A 150 4.84 19.91 -7.91
N PRO A 151 5.47 20.43 -6.85
CA PRO A 151 6.31 21.62 -6.93
C PRO A 151 7.47 21.43 -7.92
N ASN A 152 7.78 22.43 -8.75
CA ASN A 152 8.81 22.28 -9.79
C ASN A 152 10.20 22.67 -9.29
N THR A 153 10.27 23.69 -8.43
CA THR A 153 11.52 24.19 -7.83
C THR A 153 11.38 24.27 -6.31
N SER A 154 12.49 24.41 -5.59
CA SER A 154 12.48 24.64 -4.14
C SER A 154 11.80 25.96 -3.74
N GLU A 155 11.66 26.91 -4.66
CA GLU A 155 10.92 28.16 -4.44
C GLU A 155 9.41 27.92 -4.34
N ASP A 156 8.90 26.83 -4.92
CA ASP A 156 7.50 26.41 -4.85
C ASP A 156 7.18 25.64 -3.54
N TYR A 157 8.18 25.41 -2.67
CA TYR A 157 8.04 24.62 -1.43
C TYR A 157 7.36 25.41 -0.32
N GLU A 158 6.11 25.78 -0.57
CA GLU A 158 5.23 26.32 0.46
C GLU A 158 4.76 25.18 1.39
N ASP A 159 4.77 25.45 2.70
CA ASP A 159 4.39 24.49 3.74
C ASP A 159 3.04 23.82 3.47
N GLU A 160 2.03 24.62 3.14
CA GLU A 160 0.67 24.12 2.88
C GLU A 160 0.65 23.13 1.71
N LYS A 161 1.37 23.43 0.63
CA LYS A 161 1.44 22.57 -0.57
C LYS A 161 2.12 21.24 -0.22
N LEU A 162 3.25 21.29 0.49
CA LEU A 162 4.01 20.10 0.87
C LEU A 162 3.25 19.18 1.84
N LYS A 163 2.44 19.73 2.75
CA LYS A 163 1.59 18.95 3.67
C LYS A 163 0.34 18.37 3.00
N SER A 164 -0.03 18.89 1.84
CA SER A 164 -1.24 18.49 1.11
C SER A 164 -1.04 17.19 0.29
N TYR A 165 -1.85 17.01 -0.75
CA TYR A 165 -1.86 15.85 -1.64
C TYR A 165 -1.50 16.31 -3.06
N HIS A 166 -0.37 15.83 -3.59
CA HIS A 166 -0.01 16.11 -4.98
C HIS A 166 -0.70 15.13 -5.95
N ARG A 167 -0.93 15.58 -7.19
CA ARG A 167 -1.53 14.79 -8.27
C ARG A 167 -0.85 13.43 -8.39
N ALA A 168 -1.67 12.39 -8.47
CA ALA A 168 -1.20 11.07 -8.86
C ALA A 168 -0.91 11.06 -10.37
N ALA A 169 0.34 10.87 -10.77
CA ALA A 169 0.69 10.88 -12.19
C ALA A 169 1.77 9.86 -12.55
N ASP A 170 1.75 9.36 -13.79
CA ASP A 170 2.83 8.53 -14.34
C ASP A 170 3.10 7.29 -13.46
N ILE A 171 2.02 6.57 -13.11
CA ILE A 171 2.05 5.43 -12.18
C ILE A 171 1.72 4.15 -12.92
N ASP A 172 2.48 3.10 -12.62
CA ASP A 172 2.19 1.76 -13.07
C ASP A 172 1.71 0.86 -11.93
N ILE A 173 0.49 0.31 -12.03
CA ILE A 173 -0.11 -0.60 -11.07
C ILE A 173 -0.43 -1.92 -11.78
N ALA A 174 0.41 -2.93 -11.59
CA ALA A 174 0.33 -4.15 -12.37
C ALA A 174 0.51 -5.45 -11.58
N PHE A 175 -0.18 -6.51 -12.01
CA PHE A 175 -0.03 -7.87 -11.46
C PHE A 175 -0.32 -8.00 -9.95
N ASN A 176 -1.02 -7.04 -9.36
CA ASN A 176 -1.45 -7.13 -7.97
C ASN A 176 -2.67 -8.05 -7.86
N THR A 177 -2.81 -8.70 -6.71
CA THR A 177 -3.91 -9.62 -6.42
C THR A 177 -4.66 -9.17 -5.18
N PHE A 178 -5.99 -9.07 -5.30
CA PHE A 178 -6.90 -8.68 -4.23
C PHE A 178 -7.89 -9.83 -3.98
N VAL A 179 -7.86 -10.42 -2.80
CA VAL A 179 -8.67 -11.57 -2.41
C VAL A 179 -9.61 -11.16 -1.28
N ASP A 180 -10.91 -11.36 -1.48
CA ASP A 180 -11.96 -11.11 -0.49
C ASP A 180 -11.85 -9.74 0.23
N CYS A 181 -11.39 -8.73 -0.51
CA CYS A 181 -11.29 -7.36 -0.02
C CYS A 181 -12.63 -6.64 -0.09
N THR A 182 -12.87 -5.71 0.81
CA THR A 182 -14.15 -4.99 0.85
C THR A 182 -14.30 -3.94 -0.25
N GLU A 183 -13.24 -3.19 -0.58
CA GLU A 183 -13.30 -2.09 -1.54
C GLU A 183 -11.92 -1.84 -2.17
N LEU A 184 -11.91 -1.57 -3.49
CA LEU A 184 -10.81 -0.88 -4.17
C LEU A 184 -11.35 0.47 -4.62
N ASN A 185 -10.71 1.58 -4.23
CA ASN A 185 -11.25 2.92 -4.38
C ASN A 185 -10.38 3.81 -5.27
N PHE A 186 -10.97 4.30 -6.35
CA PHE A 186 -10.32 5.21 -7.30
C PHE A 186 -10.98 6.59 -7.24
N GLY A 187 -10.16 7.63 -7.17
CA GLY A 187 -10.63 9.02 -7.08
C GLY A 187 -11.11 9.41 -5.68
N ASP A 188 -10.61 8.75 -4.63
CA ASP A 188 -10.85 9.17 -3.24
C ASP A 188 -10.26 10.55 -2.95
N GLY A 189 -10.78 11.24 -1.93
CA GLY A 189 -10.26 12.52 -1.46
C GLY A 189 -10.91 13.75 -2.09
N ARG A 190 -10.48 14.92 -1.62
CA ARG A 190 -10.88 16.24 -2.15
C ARG A 190 -9.77 16.77 -3.04
N GLY A 191 -10.13 17.54 -4.06
CA GLY A 191 -9.19 18.20 -4.97
C GLY A 191 -9.65 18.16 -6.41
N ASP A 192 -9.00 18.96 -7.26
CA ASP A 192 -9.31 19.15 -8.68
C ASP A 192 -8.16 18.68 -9.59
N LYS A 193 -7.21 17.90 -9.04
CA LYS A 193 -6.10 17.31 -9.79
C LYS A 193 -6.34 15.82 -9.94
N GLU A 194 -7.07 15.45 -10.99
CA GLU A 194 -7.33 14.05 -11.37
C GLU A 194 -6.02 13.26 -11.55
N PRO A 195 -6.01 11.95 -11.29
CA PRO A 195 -4.91 11.11 -11.73
C PRO A 195 -4.62 11.29 -13.22
N ARG A 196 -3.36 11.23 -13.65
CA ARG A 196 -2.94 11.38 -15.06
C ARG A 196 -1.94 10.31 -15.45
N ASN A 197 -2.10 9.71 -16.63
CA ASN A 197 -1.17 8.67 -17.12
C ASN A 197 -0.95 7.54 -16.08
N VAL A 198 -2.04 7.00 -15.55
CA VAL A 198 -1.99 5.85 -14.63
C VAL A 198 -2.41 4.60 -15.37
N ARG A 199 -1.60 3.56 -15.29
CA ARG A 199 -1.91 2.23 -15.83
C ARG A 199 -2.34 1.31 -14.69
N PHE A 200 -3.52 0.70 -14.81
CA PHE A 200 -3.99 -0.37 -13.91
C PHE A 200 -4.20 -1.64 -14.73
N ALA A 201 -3.20 -2.52 -14.73
CA ALA A 201 -3.13 -3.61 -15.70
C ALA A 201 -2.86 -5.00 -15.09
N HIS A 202 -3.49 -6.03 -15.64
CA HIS A 202 -3.23 -7.43 -15.26
C HIS A 202 -3.41 -7.73 -13.77
N ASN A 203 -4.19 -6.91 -13.06
CA ASN A 203 -4.51 -7.15 -11.67
C ASN A 203 -5.60 -8.23 -11.57
N ARG A 204 -5.56 -9.01 -10.49
CA ARG A 204 -6.49 -10.11 -10.21
C ARG A 204 -7.36 -9.75 -9.02
N ILE A 205 -8.67 -9.86 -9.15
CA ILE A 205 -9.62 -9.57 -8.08
C ILE A 205 -10.52 -10.78 -7.88
N TYR A 206 -10.41 -11.45 -6.74
CA TYR A 206 -11.21 -12.63 -6.41
C TYR A 206 -12.05 -12.33 -5.19
N SER A 207 -13.36 -12.25 -5.36
CA SER A 207 -14.32 -12.03 -4.28
C SER A 207 -15.65 -12.70 -4.66
N PRO A 208 -15.70 -14.04 -4.75
CA PRO A 208 -16.82 -14.77 -5.35
C PRO A 208 -18.13 -14.63 -4.57
N ASN A 209 -18.07 -14.13 -3.33
CA ASN A 209 -19.24 -13.95 -2.46
C ASN A 209 -19.77 -12.51 -2.46
N THR A 210 -19.13 -11.57 -3.17
CA THR A 210 -19.52 -10.16 -3.20
C THR A 210 -19.83 -9.69 -4.61
N VAL A 211 -20.68 -8.67 -4.73
CA VAL A 211 -20.85 -7.92 -5.99
C VAL A 211 -19.57 -7.13 -6.30
N PRO A 212 -19.38 -6.64 -7.55
CA PRO A 212 -18.23 -5.82 -7.90
C PRO A 212 -17.95 -4.70 -6.89
N ASN A 213 -16.76 -4.73 -6.29
CA ASN A 213 -16.30 -3.85 -5.21
C ASN A 213 -15.29 -2.78 -5.68
N ILE A 214 -15.28 -2.50 -6.98
CA ILE A 214 -14.44 -1.46 -7.59
C ILE A 214 -15.20 -0.14 -7.57
N LYS A 215 -14.84 0.73 -6.63
CA LYS A 215 -15.50 2.01 -6.42
C LYS A 215 -14.80 3.13 -7.19
N ILE A 216 -15.59 3.84 -7.98
CA ILE A 216 -15.20 5.10 -8.62
C ILE A 216 -15.81 6.23 -7.79
N SER A 217 -15.03 6.83 -6.91
CA SER A 217 -15.50 7.94 -6.05
C SER A 217 -15.64 9.25 -6.82
N ASN A 218 -14.85 9.44 -7.87
CA ASN A 218 -14.96 10.58 -8.78
C ASN A 218 -14.80 10.10 -10.24
N PRO A 219 -15.84 10.20 -11.09
CA PRO A 219 -15.74 9.79 -12.49
C PRO A 219 -14.78 10.63 -13.34
N THR A 220 -14.34 11.81 -12.90
CA THR A 220 -13.39 12.65 -13.67
C THR A 220 -12.03 11.99 -13.86
N ILE A 221 -11.73 10.90 -13.14
CA ILE A 221 -10.48 10.16 -13.26
C ILE A 221 -10.32 9.37 -14.57
N PHE A 222 -11.41 9.05 -15.27
CA PHE A 222 -11.37 8.15 -16.43
C PHE A 222 -10.41 8.57 -17.56
N PRO A 223 -10.27 9.88 -17.91
CA PRO A 223 -9.30 10.30 -18.92
C PRO A 223 -7.83 10.04 -18.53
N GLY A 224 -7.53 9.93 -17.24
CA GLY A 224 -6.17 9.78 -16.74
C GLY A 224 -5.80 8.39 -16.26
N ILE A 225 -6.73 7.44 -16.25
CA ILE A 225 -6.49 6.04 -15.84
C ILE A 225 -6.88 5.11 -16.98
N THR A 226 -5.93 4.25 -17.38
CA THR A 226 -6.19 3.17 -18.33
C THR A 226 -6.21 1.83 -17.61
N PHE A 227 -7.37 1.17 -17.66
CA PHE A 227 -7.55 -0.19 -17.14
C PHE A 227 -7.31 -1.21 -18.26
N ILE A 228 -6.43 -2.19 -18.05
CA ILE A 228 -5.99 -3.12 -19.11
C ILE A 228 -5.96 -4.55 -18.59
N ASN A 229 -6.77 -5.45 -19.18
CA ASN A 229 -6.70 -6.89 -18.92
C ASN A 229 -6.71 -7.27 -17.42
N ASN A 230 -7.52 -6.58 -16.62
CA ASN A 230 -7.74 -6.94 -15.22
C ASN A 230 -8.75 -8.07 -15.17
N PHE A 231 -8.45 -9.09 -14.38
CA PHE A 231 -9.27 -10.28 -14.27
C PHE A 231 -10.00 -10.28 -12.93
N CYS A 232 -11.30 -10.56 -12.96
CA CYS A 232 -12.11 -10.56 -11.75
C CYS A 232 -13.06 -11.77 -11.67
N GLN A 233 -13.35 -12.19 -10.44
CA GLN A 233 -14.37 -13.18 -10.14
C GLN A 233 -15.20 -12.67 -8.97
N PHE A 234 -16.40 -12.20 -9.27
CA PHE A 234 -17.38 -11.75 -8.30
C PHE A 234 -18.56 -12.72 -8.24
N LYS A 235 -19.48 -12.47 -7.30
CA LYS A 235 -20.76 -13.17 -7.19
C LYS A 235 -21.48 -13.19 -8.53
N ASN A 236 -22.08 -14.33 -8.85
CA ASN A 236 -22.82 -14.56 -10.10
C ASN A 236 -22.00 -14.29 -11.38
N ASN A 237 -20.67 -14.36 -11.32
CA ASN A 237 -19.77 -14.04 -12.44
C ASN A 237 -19.93 -12.61 -12.97
N GLU A 238 -20.38 -11.69 -12.11
CA GLU A 238 -20.49 -10.27 -12.45
C GLU A 238 -19.10 -9.66 -12.71
N SER A 239 -19.07 -8.60 -13.51
CA SER A 239 -17.87 -7.79 -13.75
C SER A 239 -18.21 -6.31 -13.53
N PRO A 240 -17.27 -5.49 -13.04
CA PRO A 240 -17.47 -4.05 -12.95
C PRO A 240 -17.82 -3.47 -14.32
N ASN A 241 -18.73 -2.48 -14.36
CA ASN A 241 -19.02 -1.73 -15.59
C ASN A 241 -17.91 -0.69 -15.87
N ILE A 242 -16.68 -1.18 -16.00
CA ILE A 242 -15.46 -0.41 -16.25
C ILE A 242 -14.69 -1.17 -17.33
N LYS A 243 -14.45 -0.51 -18.47
CA LYS A 243 -13.66 -1.09 -19.57
C LYS A 243 -12.29 -1.51 -19.04
N GLY A 244 -11.83 -2.71 -19.40
CA GLY A 244 -10.53 -3.24 -18.98
C GLY A 244 -10.59 -4.21 -17.80
N PHE A 245 -11.79 -4.46 -17.23
CA PHE A 245 -12.07 -5.60 -16.37
C PHE A 245 -12.78 -6.71 -17.13
N GLN A 246 -12.42 -7.95 -16.84
CA GLN A 246 -12.96 -9.15 -17.49
C GLN A 246 -13.23 -10.21 -16.44
N PHE A 247 -14.33 -10.95 -16.60
CA PHE A 247 -14.57 -12.14 -15.79
C PHE A 247 -13.54 -13.23 -16.10
N THR A 248 -13.05 -13.91 -15.07
CA THR A 248 -12.37 -15.20 -15.19
C THR A 248 -12.77 -16.10 -14.03
N THR A 249 -12.54 -17.40 -14.16
CA THR A 249 -12.57 -18.34 -13.03
C THR A 249 -11.15 -18.58 -12.55
N PHE A 250 -10.87 -18.29 -11.29
CA PHE A 250 -9.60 -18.56 -10.65
C PHE A 250 -9.59 -19.93 -9.98
N ASN A 251 -8.43 -20.60 -10.00
CA ASN A 251 -8.15 -21.67 -9.07
C ASN A 251 -7.82 -21.04 -7.70
N ILE A 252 -8.60 -21.40 -6.68
CA ILE A 252 -8.50 -20.80 -5.34
C ILE A 252 -7.15 -21.10 -4.67
N GLU A 253 -6.61 -22.31 -4.85
CA GLU A 253 -5.31 -22.69 -4.27
C GLU A 253 -4.20 -21.87 -4.92
N GLN A 254 -4.22 -21.73 -6.25
CA GLN A 254 -3.21 -20.96 -6.98
C GLN A 254 -3.25 -19.46 -6.66
N ILE A 255 -4.44 -18.85 -6.53
CA ILE A 255 -4.52 -17.43 -6.22
C ILE A 255 -4.06 -17.16 -4.78
N LYS A 256 -4.46 -18.01 -3.83
CA LYS A 256 -4.05 -17.86 -2.43
C LYS A 256 -2.58 -18.21 -2.20
N ALA A 257 -2.00 -19.10 -3.00
CA ALA A 257 -0.58 -19.44 -2.92
C ALA A 257 0.36 -18.22 -3.12
N GLN A 258 -0.12 -17.13 -3.73
CA GLN A 258 0.67 -15.91 -3.84
C GLN A 258 1.01 -15.29 -2.47
N ARG A 259 0.24 -15.58 -1.40
CA ARG A 259 0.56 -15.11 -0.04
C ARG A 259 1.94 -15.56 0.45
N HIS A 260 2.47 -16.66 -0.10
CA HIS A 260 3.81 -17.19 0.24
C HIS A 260 4.97 -16.41 -0.38
N GLN A 261 4.71 -15.37 -1.19
CA GLN A 261 5.77 -14.49 -1.71
C GLN A 261 6.34 -13.55 -0.61
N ALA A 262 5.64 -13.43 0.52
CA ALA A 262 6.14 -12.72 1.69
C ALA A 262 7.41 -13.37 2.24
N VAL A 263 8.17 -12.61 3.03
CA VAL A 263 9.18 -13.19 3.91
C VAL A 263 8.57 -14.28 4.81
N SER A 264 9.32 -15.36 5.01
CA SER A 264 8.96 -16.40 5.96
C SER A 264 9.04 -15.84 7.38
N PRO A 265 8.04 -16.06 8.25
CA PRO A 265 8.10 -15.59 9.62
C PRO A 265 9.31 -16.09 10.41
N MET A 266 9.81 -17.28 10.09
CA MET A 266 10.99 -17.85 10.72
C MET A 266 12.32 -17.19 10.31
N ASP A 267 12.33 -16.40 9.24
CA ASP A 267 13.51 -15.69 8.76
C ASP A 267 13.63 -14.26 9.35
N CYS A 268 12.63 -13.82 10.14
CA CYS A 268 12.62 -12.50 10.76
C CYS A 268 12.84 -12.53 12.28
N GLY A 269 13.33 -11.42 12.81
CA GLY A 269 13.48 -11.18 14.24
C GLY A 269 14.76 -11.77 14.81
N THR A 270 14.72 -12.12 16.08
CA THR A 270 15.86 -12.51 16.90
C THR A 270 15.69 -13.94 17.40
N SER A 271 16.66 -14.79 17.08
CA SER A 271 16.65 -16.21 17.45
C SER A 271 16.80 -16.49 18.95
N TRP A 272 17.02 -15.46 19.77
CA TRP A 272 17.21 -15.57 21.21
C TRP A 272 16.01 -15.07 22.02
N HIS A 273 15.02 -14.44 21.38
CA HIS A 273 13.83 -13.96 22.06
C HIS A 273 12.69 -14.99 21.98
N ASN A 274 12.55 -15.80 23.04
CA ASN A 274 11.63 -16.96 23.06
C ASN A 274 10.15 -16.61 22.76
N VAL A 275 9.68 -15.44 23.19
CA VAL A 275 8.28 -15.02 22.97
C VAL A 275 8.04 -14.81 21.47
N GLU A 276 8.87 -13.99 20.84
CA GLU A 276 8.82 -13.72 19.40
C GLU A 276 8.99 -15.00 18.57
N LEU A 277 9.91 -15.89 18.95
CA LEU A 277 10.04 -17.19 18.29
C LEU A 277 8.76 -18.04 18.32
N SER A 278 8.03 -18.02 19.44
CA SER A 278 6.75 -18.74 19.55
C SER A 278 5.68 -18.10 18.67
N GLU A 279 5.63 -16.77 18.62
CA GLU A 279 4.71 -16.03 17.75
C GLU A 279 5.02 -16.27 16.27
N MET A 280 6.30 -16.25 15.85
CA MET A 280 6.69 -16.50 14.46
C MET A 280 6.42 -17.95 14.02
N LYS A 281 6.57 -18.93 14.91
CA LYS A 281 6.15 -20.32 14.63
C LYS A 281 4.65 -20.39 14.36
N THR A 282 3.85 -19.76 15.23
CA THR A 282 2.40 -19.72 15.08
C THR A 282 2.01 -19.03 13.78
N LEU A 283 2.64 -17.88 13.47
CA LEU A 283 2.38 -17.16 12.23
C LEU A 283 2.77 -17.98 10.99
N THR A 284 3.86 -18.76 11.05
CA THR A 284 4.25 -19.66 9.97
C THR A 284 3.19 -20.71 9.69
N GLU A 285 2.59 -21.28 10.74
CA GLU A 285 1.48 -22.24 10.60
C GLU A 285 0.23 -21.60 9.99
N LEU A 286 -0.08 -20.36 10.35
CA LEU A 286 -1.23 -19.60 9.79
C LEU A 286 -1.03 -19.18 8.33
N MET A 287 0.23 -18.95 7.93
CA MET A 287 0.60 -18.59 6.57
C MET A 287 0.61 -19.78 5.61
N ASN A 288 0.67 -21.02 6.11
CA ASN A 288 0.61 -22.26 5.34
C ASN A 288 -0.83 -22.70 5.06
#